data_AF-A0A521BMI2-F1
#
_entry.id   AF-A0A521BMI2-F1
#
_cell.length_a   1.000
_cell.length_b   1.000
_cell.length_c   1.000
_cell.angle_alpha   90.00
_cell.angle_beta   90.00
_cell.angle_gamma   90.00
#
_symmetry.space_group_name_H-M   'P 1'
#
loop_
_entity.id
_entity.type
_entity.pdbx_description
1 polymer ?
#
loop_
_entity_poly.entity_id
_entity_poly.type
_entity_poly.pdbx_seq_one_letter_code
_entity_poly.pdbx_strand_id
1 'polypeptide(L)'
;MRPIRAAIPTTAEIRALFGAYRRATDVDVGTLTAELDDEPDAMLLDLLAEPFASVEDVDDRLSRAETYLRERNDGRAVFLTVYTRMTEAVADGLETGFFDDSEWVASYLVAFAERYRRALVAFERRAFGSSSLPHAWLLGFEAAVRGENLVLQDALSGINAHITYDLTYTLRDVGIDPDRDRKRTDHDRINAVLARLVSAVQEALVAVYDAAGVSGAEALFDPLDDRLMLLGLEGSREFAWRNAVLLADLPAWLGERYVGWRTRTASTGAAALVLAPRIDSETRSALKEVEDDVLTLTAFRDELERRLPPPVPDERAGE
;
A
#
# COMPACT_ATOMS: atom_id res chain seq x y z
N MET A 1 12.64 12.38 29.79
CA MET A 1 12.49 10.97 30.24
C MET A 1 11.73 10.20 29.17
N ARG A 2 12.40 9.28 28.47
CA ARG A 2 11.87 8.58 27.29
C ARG A 2 10.84 7.51 27.72
N PRO A 3 9.63 7.45 27.17
CA PRO A 3 8.79 6.30 27.42
C PRO A 3 9.30 5.15 26.54
N ILE A 4 9.91 4.17 27.21
CA ILE A 4 10.33 2.84 26.74
C ILE A 4 9.18 2.04 26.08
N ARG A 5 7.98 2.63 25.89
CA ARG A 5 6.80 1.98 25.30
C ARG A 5 6.94 1.66 23.81
N ALA A 6 7.83 2.32 23.08
CA ALA A 6 8.06 2.02 21.66
C ALA A 6 8.84 0.71 21.42
N ALA A 7 9.64 0.25 22.40
CA ALA A 7 10.60 -0.85 22.23
C ALA A 7 10.03 -2.25 22.47
N ILE A 8 8.84 -2.38 23.07
CA ILE A 8 8.21 -3.68 23.33
C ILE A 8 7.13 -3.90 22.26
N PRO A 9 7.25 -4.95 21.43
CA PRO A 9 6.19 -5.32 20.51
C PRO A 9 4.88 -5.52 21.27
N THR A 10 3.78 -4.95 20.80
CA THR A 10 2.48 -5.20 21.44
C THR A 10 2.12 -6.69 21.36
N THR A 11 1.27 -7.18 22.25
CA THR A 11 0.81 -8.59 22.19
C THR A 11 0.10 -8.91 20.86
N ALA A 12 -0.51 -7.92 20.22
CA ALA A 12 -1.04 -8.01 18.86
C ALA A 12 0.06 -8.16 17.81
N GLU A 13 1.11 -7.32 17.87
CA GLU A 13 2.29 -7.45 17.00
C GLU A 13 2.98 -8.81 17.15
N ILE A 14 3.15 -9.31 18.38
CA ILE A 14 3.76 -10.63 18.63
C ILE A 14 2.92 -11.73 18.00
N ARG A 15 1.59 -11.71 18.15
CA ARG A 15 0.71 -12.72 17.55
C ARG A 15 0.72 -12.66 16.02
N ALA A 16 0.72 -11.46 15.45
CA ALA A 16 0.84 -11.25 14.01
C ALA A 16 2.19 -11.74 13.48
N LEU A 17 3.30 -11.40 14.14
CA LEU A 17 4.67 -11.82 13.81
C LEU A 17 4.86 -13.35 13.94
N PHE A 18 4.25 -14.01 14.93
CA PHE A 18 4.31 -15.46 15.08
C PHE A 18 3.43 -16.22 14.08
N GLY A 19 2.24 -15.69 13.73
CA GLY A 19 1.37 -16.26 12.71
C GLY A 19 1.94 -16.12 11.29
N ALA A 20 2.61 -14.99 11.04
CA ALA A 20 3.40 -14.65 9.88
C ALA A 20 4.58 -15.61 9.65
N TYR A 21 5.43 -15.75 10.67
CA TYR A 21 6.66 -16.55 10.62
C TYR A 21 6.41 -18.03 10.33
N ARG A 22 5.25 -18.57 10.73
CA ARG A 22 4.90 -19.98 10.53
C ARG A 22 4.35 -20.33 9.15
N ARG A 23 3.97 -19.34 8.33
CA ARG A 23 3.32 -19.54 7.02
C ARG A 23 4.02 -18.83 5.87
N ALA A 24 4.96 -17.93 6.15
CA ALA A 24 5.81 -17.30 5.14
C ALA A 24 6.96 -18.23 4.74
N THR A 25 6.67 -19.28 3.96
CA THR A 25 7.70 -20.11 3.34
C THR A 25 7.32 -20.47 1.91
N ASP A 26 8.29 -20.22 1.03
CA ASP A 26 8.39 -20.55 -0.40
C ASP A 26 7.66 -19.67 -1.42
N VAL A 27 8.23 -18.49 -1.69
CA VAL A 27 8.28 -17.98 -3.07
C VAL A 27 9.46 -18.68 -3.76
N ASP A 28 9.17 -19.59 -4.69
CA ASP A 28 10.21 -20.14 -5.56
C ASP A 28 10.59 -19.10 -6.63
N VAL A 29 11.59 -18.28 -6.30
CA VAL A 29 12.14 -17.24 -7.18
C VAL A 29 12.61 -17.82 -8.52
N GLY A 30 13.04 -19.09 -8.55
CA GLY A 30 13.45 -19.77 -9.77
C GLY A 30 12.28 -20.03 -10.71
N THR A 31 11.20 -20.59 -10.18
CA THR A 31 9.94 -20.81 -10.91
C THR A 31 9.31 -19.47 -11.34
N LEU A 32 9.28 -18.48 -10.45
CA LEU A 32 8.76 -17.15 -10.76
C LEU A 32 9.53 -16.48 -11.91
N THR A 33 10.86 -16.56 -11.90
CA THR A 33 11.68 -15.98 -12.98
C THR A 33 11.40 -16.67 -14.33
N ALA A 34 11.17 -17.99 -14.31
CA ALA A 34 10.87 -18.77 -15.52
C ALA A 34 9.44 -18.54 -16.04
N GLU A 35 8.46 -18.25 -15.17
CA GLU A 35 7.09 -17.88 -15.58
C GLU A 35 7.03 -16.46 -16.18
N LEU A 36 7.96 -15.62 -15.73
CA LEU A 36 8.09 -14.22 -16.11
C LEU A 36 9.07 -14.00 -17.27
N ASP A 37 9.27 -15.02 -18.12
CA ASP A 37 10.28 -15.12 -19.20
C ASP A 37 10.16 -14.06 -20.31
N ASP A 38 9.21 -13.14 -20.20
CA ASP A 38 9.12 -11.95 -21.03
C ASP A 38 10.22 -10.93 -20.70
N GLU A 39 10.72 -10.24 -21.73
CA GLU A 39 11.65 -9.12 -21.55
C GLU A 39 11.03 -8.03 -20.65
N PRO A 40 11.84 -7.34 -19.82
CA PRO A 40 11.36 -6.24 -19.00
C PRO A 40 10.62 -5.18 -19.84
N ASP A 41 9.47 -4.73 -19.36
CA ASP A 41 8.63 -3.74 -20.02
C ASP A 41 9.36 -2.39 -20.10
N ALA A 42 9.95 -2.12 -21.26
CA ALA A 42 10.76 -0.93 -21.48
C ALA A 42 9.96 0.37 -21.32
N MET A 43 8.67 0.37 -21.65
CA MET A 43 7.82 1.57 -21.52
C MET A 43 7.55 1.87 -20.05
N LEU A 44 7.19 0.86 -19.26
CA LEU A 44 7.01 1.01 -17.82
C LEU A 44 8.31 1.47 -17.13
N LEU A 45 9.45 0.88 -17.54
CA LEU A 45 10.76 1.26 -17.03
C LEU A 45 11.16 2.69 -17.41
N ASP A 46 10.79 3.18 -18.59
CA ASP A 46 11.05 4.56 -19.02
C ASP A 46 10.27 5.56 -18.17
N LEU A 47 8.96 5.32 -17.97
CA LEU A 47 8.11 6.14 -17.10
C LEU A 47 8.68 6.24 -15.68
N LEU A 48 9.31 5.18 -15.20
CA LEU A 48 9.81 5.06 -13.82
C LEU A 48 11.34 5.08 -13.73
N ALA A 49 12.05 5.53 -14.76
CA ALA A 49 13.52 5.42 -14.82
C ALA A 49 14.20 6.23 -13.69
N GLU A 50 13.81 7.50 -13.60
CA GLU A 50 14.43 8.46 -12.69
C GLU A 50 13.67 8.58 -11.36
N PRO A 51 14.35 8.95 -10.26
CA PRO A 51 13.69 9.33 -9.02
C PRO A 51 12.70 10.49 -9.22
N PHE A 52 11.69 10.57 -8.35
CA PHE A 52 10.72 11.67 -8.40
C PHE A 52 11.28 12.99 -7.87
N ALA A 53 10.95 14.09 -8.52
CA ALA A 53 11.44 15.43 -8.17
C ALA A 53 10.48 16.25 -7.28
N SER A 54 9.17 16.00 -7.38
CA SER A 54 8.12 16.75 -6.68
C SER A 54 6.84 15.92 -6.55
N VAL A 55 5.86 16.42 -5.79
CA VAL A 55 4.54 15.78 -5.68
C VAL A 55 3.82 15.76 -7.04
N GLU A 56 3.95 16.82 -7.84
CA GLU A 56 3.41 16.89 -9.20
C GLU A 56 4.06 15.85 -10.14
N ASP A 57 5.39 15.66 -10.04
CA ASP A 57 6.11 14.65 -10.83
C ASP A 57 5.72 13.22 -10.42
N VAL A 58 5.47 12.98 -9.12
CA VAL A 58 4.90 11.73 -8.63
C VAL A 58 3.53 11.49 -9.27
N ASP A 59 2.64 12.47 -9.19
CA ASP A 59 1.27 12.36 -9.69
C ASP A 59 1.24 12.07 -11.20
N ASP A 60 1.95 12.85 -12.02
CA ASP A 60 2.00 12.64 -13.48
C ASP A 60 2.50 11.24 -13.84
N ARG A 61 3.66 10.86 -13.31
CA ARG A 61 4.34 9.64 -13.75
C ARG A 61 3.70 8.38 -13.20
N LEU A 62 3.20 8.41 -11.97
CA LEU A 62 2.47 7.26 -11.42
C LEU A 62 1.09 7.12 -12.05
N SER A 63 0.38 8.20 -12.37
CA SER A 63 -0.90 8.15 -13.09
C SER A 63 -0.73 7.64 -14.52
N ARG A 64 0.36 8.01 -15.20
CA ARG A 64 0.71 7.44 -16.51
C ARG A 64 1.07 5.96 -16.43
N ALA A 65 1.82 5.54 -15.42
CA ALA A 65 2.13 4.14 -15.19
C ALA A 65 0.88 3.32 -14.83
N GLU A 66 -0.02 3.89 -14.03
CA GLU A 66 -1.33 3.33 -13.69
C GLU A 66 -2.13 3.06 -14.96
N THR A 67 -2.30 4.08 -15.80
CA THR A 67 -3.09 3.98 -17.01
C THR A 67 -2.49 2.97 -17.98
N TYR A 68 -1.17 2.98 -18.12
CA TYR A 68 -0.46 2.00 -18.95
C TYR A 68 -0.72 0.55 -18.50
N LEU A 69 -0.59 0.26 -17.20
CA LEU A 69 -0.83 -1.08 -16.66
C LEU A 69 -2.31 -1.46 -16.76
N ARG A 70 -3.21 -0.53 -16.47
CA ARG A 70 -4.67 -0.73 -16.51
C ARG A 70 -5.16 -1.04 -17.92
N GLU A 71 -4.69 -0.32 -18.94
CA GLU A 71 -5.03 -0.58 -20.35
C GLU A 71 -4.55 -1.96 -20.84
N ARG A 72 -3.57 -2.54 -20.16
CA ARG A 72 -3.04 -3.89 -20.42
C ARG A 72 -3.67 -4.96 -19.53
N ASN A 73 -4.66 -4.59 -18.72
CA ASN A 73 -5.31 -5.44 -17.73
C ASN A 73 -4.31 -6.11 -16.76
N ASP A 74 -3.24 -5.38 -16.41
CA ASP A 74 -2.22 -5.86 -15.49
C ASP A 74 -2.67 -5.65 -14.04
N GLY A 75 -2.76 -6.72 -13.26
CA GLY A 75 -3.22 -6.68 -11.86
C GLY A 75 -2.40 -5.76 -10.95
N ARG A 76 -1.15 -5.44 -11.32
CA ARG A 76 -0.32 -4.46 -10.61
C ARG A 76 -0.94 -3.05 -10.63
N ALA A 77 -1.81 -2.75 -11.60
CA ALA A 77 -2.54 -1.51 -11.65
C ALA A 77 -3.51 -1.34 -10.48
N VAL A 78 -4.07 -2.42 -9.91
CA VAL A 78 -5.09 -2.34 -8.85
C VAL A 78 -4.65 -1.50 -7.67
N PHE A 79 -3.49 -1.83 -7.08
CA PHE A 79 -2.93 -1.05 -5.99
C PHE A 79 -2.56 0.37 -6.46
N LEU A 80 -2.01 0.49 -7.67
CA LEU A 80 -1.56 1.78 -8.20
C LEU A 80 -2.72 2.75 -8.44
N THR A 81 -3.88 2.26 -8.85
CA THR A 81 -5.14 3.02 -8.93
C THR A 81 -5.53 3.55 -7.57
N VAL A 82 -5.50 2.73 -6.50
CA VAL A 82 -5.80 3.22 -5.15
C VAL A 82 -4.74 4.24 -4.68
N TYR A 83 -3.48 3.98 -4.98
CA TYR A 83 -2.36 4.80 -4.51
C TYR A 83 -2.28 6.18 -5.17
N THR A 84 -2.54 6.27 -6.48
CA THR A 84 -2.62 7.55 -7.20
C THR A 84 -3.73 8.42 -6.61
N ARG A 85 -4.93 7.86 -6.39
CA ARG A 85 -6.03 8.59 -5.73
C ARG A 85 -5.71 9.04 -4.31
N MET A 86 -5.00 8.22 -3.55
CA MET A 86 -4.50 8.62 -2.23
C MET A 86 -3.54 9.80 -2.33
N THR A 87 -2.65 9.78 -3.31
CA THR A 87 -1.59 10.78 -3.48
C THR A 87 -2.19 12.12 -3.89
N GLU A 88 -3.15 12.12 -4.83
CA GLU A 88 -3.97 13.29 -5.21
C GLU A 88 -4.67 13.88 -3.97
N ALA A 89 -5.38 13.05 -3.19
CA ALA A 89 -6.13 13.53 -2.03
C ALA A 89 -5.26 14.14 -0.92
N VAL A 90 -4.01 13.67 -0.76
CA VAL A 90 -3.05 14.29 0.17
C VAL A 90 -2.43 15.54 -0.45
N ALA A 91 -2.18 15.55 -1.77
CA ALA A 91 -1.70 16.73 -2.49
C ALA A 91 -2.68 17.90 -2.38
N ASP A 92 -3.98 17.65 -2.54
CA ASP A 92 -5.02 18.66 -2.30
C ASP A 92 -4.93 19.25 -0.88
N GLY A 93 -4.67 18.41 0.13
CA GLY A 93 -4.47 18.85 1.51
C GLY A 93 -3.25 19.74 1.71
N LEU A 94 -2.21 19.59 0.88
CA LEU A 94 -1.06 20.50 0.87
C LEU A 94 -1.46 21.89 0.36
N GLU A 95 -2.29 21.95 -0.68
CA GLU A 95 -2.75 23.19 -1.30
C GLU A 95 -3.72 23.97 -0.40
N THR A 96 -4.55 23.26 0.36
CA THR A 96 -5.54 23.88 1.27
C THR A 96 -4.98 24.27 2.64
N GLY A 97 -3.69 23.99 2.91
CA GLY A 97 -3.07 24.30 4.21
C GLY A 97 -3.55 23.42 5.35
N PHE A 98 -4.06 22.22 5.04
CA PHE A 98 -4.56 21.24 6.03
C PHE A 98 -3.45 20.72 6.96
N PHE A 99 -2.22 20.68 6.48
CA PHE A 99 -1.05 20.23 7.24
C PHE A 99 -0.36 21.39 7.97
N ASP A 100 0.20 21.10 9.15
CA ASP A 100 0.98 22.09 9.87
C ASP A 100 2.31 22.32 9.13
N ASP A 101 3.01 21.25 8.74
CA ASP A 101 4.28 21.26 8.01
C ASP A 101 4.12 20.68 6.59
N SER A 102 3.55 21.47 5.68
CA SER A 102 3.33 21.07 4.29
C SER A 102 4.62 20.69 3.54
N GLU A 103 5.75 21.32 3.86
CA GLU A 103 7.04 20.99 3.21
C GLU A 103 7.51 19.59 3.60
N TRP A 104 7.39 19.25 4.89
CA TRP A 104 7.69 17.90 5.36
C TRP A 104 6.73 16.86 4.77
N VAL A 105 5.43 17.15 4.70
CA VAL A 105 4.43 16.24 4.10
C VAL A 105 4.69 16.05 2.60
N ALA A 106 5.05 17.09 1.87
CA ALA A 106 5.46 16.97 0.46
C ALA A 106 6.71 16.09 0.30
N SER A 107 7.72 16.28 1.15
CA SER A 107 8.93 15.46 1.15
C SER A 107 8.63 13.99 1.49
N TYR A 108 7.72 13.76 2.45
CA TYR A 108 7.18 12.45 2.80
C TYR A 108 6.52 11.79 1.58
N LEU A 109 5.56 12.44 0.93
CA LEU A 109 4.89 11.90 -0.27
C LEU A 109 5.87 11.46 -1.35
N VAL A 110 6.84 12.32 -1.69
CA VAL A 110 7.85 12.03 -2.72
C VAL A 110 8.73 10.84 -2.32
N ALA A 111 9.21 10.83 -1.07
CA ALA A 111 10.03 9.72 -0.57
C ALA A 111 9.23 8.40 -0.49
N PHE A 112 7.93 8.47 -0.22
CA PHE A 112 7.05 7.30 -0.16
C PHE A 112 6.85 6.72 -1.56
N ALA A 113 6.54 7.58 -2.54
CA ALA A 113 6.42 7.20 -3.95
C ALA A 113 7.69 6.59 -4.49
N GLU A 114 8.85 7.14 -4.12
CA GLU A 114 10.16 6.62 -4.53
C GLU A 114 10.39 5.18 -4.03
N ARG A 115 9.82 4.79 -2.87
CA ARG A 115 9.90 3.41 -2.39
C ARG A 115 9.10 2.46 -3.26
N TYR A 116 7.87 2.83 -3.62
CA TYR A 116 7.05 2.05 -4.54
C TYR A 116 7.72 1.94 -5.92
N ARG A 117 8.20 3.05 -6.48
CA ARG A 117 8.91 3.07 -7.77
C ARG A 117 10.08 2.10 -7.78
N ARG A 118 10.92 2.13 -6.75
CA ARG A 118 12.07 1.20 -6.62
C ARG A 118 11.62 -0.25 -6.57
N ALA A 119 10.55 -0.56 -5.84
CA ALA A 119 10.03 -1.91 -5.76
C ALA A 119 9.51 -2.39 -7.14
N LEU A 120 8.72 -1.56 -7.83
CA LEU A 120 8.18 -1.90 -9.14
C LEU A 120 9.29 -2.06 -10.19
N VAL A 121 10.26 -1.14 -10.24
CA VAL A 121 11.43 -1.24 -11.13
C VAL A 121 12.28 -2.47 -10.81
N ALA A 122 12.48 -2.79 -9.53
CA ALA A 122 13.23 -3.99 -9.14
C ALA A 122 12.50 -5.26 -9.56
N PHE A 123 11.18 -5.31 -9.42
CA PHE A 123 10.37 -6.45 -9.87
C PHE A 123 10.42 -6.62 -11.39
N GLU A 124 10.26 -5.51 -12.13
CA GLU A 124 10.31 -5.50 -13.59
C GLU A 124 11.67 -5.95 -14.14
N ARG A 125 12.76 -5.53 -13.48
CA ARG A 125 14.13 -5.96 -13.81
C ARG A 125 14.52 -7.34 -13.25
N ARG A 126 13.57 -8.07 -12.63
CA ARG A 126 13.83 -9.37 -11.97
C ARG A 126 14.91 -9.32 -10.89
N ALA A 127 15.11 -8.15 -10.27
CA ALA A 127 16.07 -7.94 -9.20
C ALA A 127 15.50 -8.39 -7.84
N PHE A 128 15.18 -9.68 -7.71
CA PHE A 128 14.47 -10.27 -6.56
C PHE A 128 15.32 -10.45 -5.29
N GLY A 129 16.54 -9.91 -5.27
CA GLY A 129 17.37 -9.90 -4.07
C GLY A 129 16.70 -9.11 -2.94
N SER A 130 16.77 -9.61 -1.70
CA SER A 130 16.03 -9.00 -0.57
C SER A 130 16.48 -7.58 -0.19
N SER A 131 17.62 -7.12 -0.71
CA SER A 131 18.09 -5.73 -0.61
C SER A 131 17.50 -4.82 -1.69
N SER A 132 17.05 -5.39 -2.80
CA SER A 132 16.56 -4.69 -3.99
C SER A 132 15.04 -4.65 -4.02
N LEU A 133 14.38 -5.78 -3.70
CA LEU A 133 12.94 -5.91 -3.64
C LEU A 133 12.50 -6.45 -2.27
N PRO A 134 11.72 -5.68 -1.48
CA PRO A 134 11.13 -6.18 -0.25
C PRO A 134 10.23 -7.40 -0.52
N HIS A 135 10.32 -8.43 0.32
CA HIS A 135 9.61 -9.68 0.08
C HIS A 135 8.08 -9.55 0.12
N ALA A 136 7.55 -8.58 0.87
CA ALA A 136 6.11 -8.25 0.83
C ALA A 136 5.67 -7.72 -0.54
N TRP A 137 6.51 -6.91 -1.20
CA TRP A 137 6.28 -6.46 -2.57
C TRP A 137 6.43 -7.59 -3.58
N LEU A 138 7.43 -8.46 -3.42
CA LEU A 138 7.61 -9.64 -4.27
C LEU A 138 6.34 -10.50 -4.30
N LEU A 139 5.81 -10.85 -3.12
CA LEU A 139 4.57 -11.62 -3.00
C LEU A 139 3.38 -10.93 -3.67
N GLY A 140 3.21 -9.63 -3.44
CA GLY A 140 2.11 -8.86 -4.03
C GLY A 140 2.19 -8.79 -5.56
N PHE A 141 3.35 -8.45 -6.10
CA PHE A 141 3.54 -8.34 -7.55
C PHE A 141 3.48 -9.69 -8.27
N GLU A 142 4.06 -10.74 -7.68
CA GLU A 142 3.95 -12.10 -8.21
C GLU A 142 2.48 -12.52 -8.32
N ALA A 143 1.71 -12.34 -7.25
CA ALA A 143 0.33 -12.77 -7.23
C ALA A 143 -0.55 -11.95 -8.19
N ALA A 144 -0.28 -10.64 -8.30
CA ALA A 144 -0.94 -9.76 -9.27
C ALA A 144 -0.65 -10.14 -10.72
N VAL A 145 0.60 -10.52 -11.05
CA VAL A 145 0.96 -10.93 -12.42
C VAL A 145 0.41 -12.31 -12.77
N ARG A 146 0.37 -13.25 -11.83
CA ARG A 146 -0.30 -14.54 -12.05
C ARG A 146 -1.80 -14.40 -12.30
N GLY A 147 -2.40 -13.30 -11.83
CA GLY A 147 -3.82 -13.02 -12.04
C GLY A 147 -4.72 -14.07 -11.39
N GLU A 148 -4.27 -14.73 -10.32
CA GLU A 148 -5.03 -15.77 -9.63
C GLU A 148 -5.88 -15.23 -8.48
N ASN A 149 -5.63 -13.98 -8.08
CA ASN A 149 -6.23 -13.32 -6.93
C ASN A 149 -7.49 -12.53 -7.29
N LEU A 150 -8.25 -12.20 -6.25
CA LEU A 150 -9.28 -11.19 -6.34
C LEU A 150 -8.68 -9.78 -6.35
N VAL A 151 -9.33 -8.81 -7.00
CA VAL A 151 -8.93 -7.39 -7.00
C VAL A 151 -8.71 -6.86 -5.59
N LEU A 152 -9.56 -7.22 -4.62
CA LEU A 152 -9.38 -6.82 -3.22
C LEU A 152 -8.07 -7.36 -2.63
N GLN A 153 -7.67 -8.59 -2.96
CA GLN A 153 -6.44 -9.18 -2.44
C GLN A 153 -5.20 -8.48 -3.01
N ASP A 154 -5.23 -8.08 -4.27
CA ASP A 154 -4.14 -7.32 -4.91
C ASP A 154 -4.02 -5.91 -4.31
N ALA A 155 -5.15 -5.22 -4.10
CA ALA A 155 -5.20 -3.93 -3.42
C ALA A 155 -4.60 -4.02 -2.00
N LEU A 156 -5.08 -4.97 -1.19
CA LEU A 156 -4.64 -5.15 0.20
C LEU A 156 -3.17 -5.58 0.29
N SER A 157 -2.68 -6.38 -0.66
CA SER A 157 -1.28 -6.81 -0.70
C SER A 157 -0.35 -5.63 -0.95
N GLY A 158 -0.68 -4.76 -1.92
CA GLY A 158 0.07 -3.54 -2.18
C GLY A 158 0.01 -2.55 -1.02
N ILE A 159 -1.18 -2.31 -0.45
CA ILE A 159 -1.39 -1.45 0.73
C ILE A 159 -0.52 -1.94 1.89
N ASN A 160 -0.52 -3.24 2.17
CA ASN A 160 0.30 -3.81 3.24
C ASN A 160 1.79 -3.61 2.99
N ALA A 161 2.28 -3.89 1.76
CA ALA A 161 3.70 -3.70 1.45
C ALA A 161 4.08 -2.21 1.60
N HIS A 162 3.27 -1.31 1.07
CA HIS A 162 3.53 0.12 1.10
C HIS A 162 3.47 0.69 2.54
N ILE A 163 2.40 0.44 3.28
CA ILE A 163 2.21 1.02 4.61
C ILE A 163 3.07 0.32 5.67
N THR A 164 3.16 -1.01 5.66
CA THR A 164 3.89 -1.73 6.72
C THR A 164 5.39 -1.67 6.48
N TYR A 165 5.85 -1.80 5.23
CA TYR A 165 7.27 -1.83 4.89
C TYR A 165 7.82 -0.45 4.50
N ASP A 166 7.32 0.15 3.42
CA ASP A 166 7.94 1.34 2.83
C ASP A 166 7.87 2.56 3.76
N LEU A 167 6.73 2.73 4.43
CA LEU A 167 6.48 3.88 5.29
C LEU A 167 7.47 3.97 6.46
N THR A 168 7.87 2.83 7.02
CA THR A 168 8.87 2.76 8.09
C THR A 168 10.17 3.45 7.67
N TYR A 169 10.64 3.15 6.47
CA TYR A 169 11.90 3.68 5.95
C TYR A 169 11.74 5.07 5.32
N THR A 170 10.55 5.38 4.81
CA THR A 170 10.20 6.72 4.34
C THR A 170 10.30 7.73 5.46
N LEU A 171 9.63 7.47 6.60
CA LEU A 171 9.66 8.35 7.78
C LEU A 171 11.09 8.53 8.34
N ARG A 172 11.91 7.47 8.28
CA ARG A 172 13.34 7.59 8.60
C ARG A 172 14.05 8.56 7.67
N ASP A 173 13.84 8.43 6.36
CA ASP A 173 14.58 9.20 5.35
C ASP A 173 14.22 10.68 5.35
N VAL A 174 12.93 11.01 5.54
CA VAL A 174 12.47 12.41 5.62
C VAL A 174 12.71 13.05 6.98
N GLY A 175 13.13 12.24 7.96
CA GLY A 175 13.46 12.67 9.31
C GLY A 175 12.24 13.12 10.12
N ILE A 176 12.11 12.59 11.34
CA ILE A 176 11.01 12.93 12.25
C ILE A 176 11.43 13.89 13.37
N ASP A 177 12.72 14.20 13.52
CA ASP A 177 13.23 15.13 14.53
C ASP A 177 13.56 16.51 13.91
N PRO A 178 13.68 17.57 14.73
CA PRO A 178 13.37 17.67 16.16
C PRO A 178 11.86 17.79 16.46
N ASP A 179 11.04 18.19 15.48
CA ASP A 179 9.61 18.51 15.63
C ASP A 179 8.69 17.29 15.54
N ARG A 180 9.07 16.23 16.24
CA ARG A 180 8.44 14.90 16.16
C ARG A 180 6.95 14.92 16.46
N ASP A 181 6.51 15.72 17.43
CA ASP A 181 5.10 15.81 17.80
C ASP A 181 4.26 16.49 16.71
N ARG A 182 4.76 17.55 16.07
CA ARG A 182 4.07 18.22 14.96
C ARG A 182 4.01 17.32 13.72
N LYS A 183 5.13 16.70 13.36
CA LYS A 183 5.19 15.71 12.27
C LYS A 183 4.30 14.50 12.54
N ARG A 184 4.13 14.14 13.82
CA ARG A 184 3.20 13.09 14.23
C ARG A 184 1.75 13.49 13.95
N THR A 185 1.38 14.71 14.30
CA THR A 185 0.04 15.26 14.01
C THR A 185 -0.25 15.22 12.51
N ASP A 186 0.68 15.68 11.66
CA ASP A 186 0.49 15.63 10.21
C ASP A 186 0.45 14.20 9.66
N HIS A 187 1.27 13.29 10.20
CA HIS A 187 1.19 11.86 9.88
C HIS A 187 -0.17 11.25 10.23
N ASP A 188 -0.76 11.63 11.36
CA ASP A 188 -2.07 11.16 11.79
C ASP A 188 -3.21 11.82 11.00
N ARG A 189 -3.06 13.07 10.56
CA ARG A 189 -4.02 13.75 9.65
C ARG A 189 -4.20 13.02 8.33
N ILE A 190 -3.14 12.39 7.81
CA ILE A 190 -3.24 11.51 6.62
C ILE A 190 -4.16 10.31 6.88
N ASN A 191 -4.31 9.84 8.13
CA ASN A 191 -5.27 8.75 8.45
C ASN A 191 -6.71 9.18 8.15
N ALA A 192 -7.05 10.46 8.38
CA ALA A 192 -8.38 10.97 8.06
C ALA A 192 -8.65 11.00 6.55
N VAL A 193 -7.61 11.27 5.74
CA VAL A 193 -7.68 11.17 4.27
C VAL A 193 -7.88 9.71 3.84
N LEU A 194 -7.06 8.80 4.39
CA LEU A 194 -7.15 7.36 4.15
C LEU A 194 -8.52 6.79 4.51
N ALA A 195 -9.11 7.26 5.61
CA ALA A 195 -10.38 6.73 6.08
C ALA A 195 -11.50 6.91 5.06
N ARG A 196 -11.53 8.06 4.38
CA ARG A 196 -12.53 8.33 3.34
C ARG A 196 -12.25 7.54 2.06
N LEU A 197 -10.97 7.34 1.70
CA LEU A 197 -10.60 6.58 0.51
C LEU A 197 -10.95 5.09 0.63
N VAL A 198 -10.76 4.49 1.82
CA VAL A 198 -11.10 3.08 2.06
C VAL A 198 -12.59 2.82 1.85
N SER A 199 -13.45 3.72 2.34
CA SER A 199 -14.89 3.64 2.07
C SER A 199 -15.17 3.72 0.57
N ALA A 200 -14.55 4.65 -0.15
CA ALA A 200 -14.74 4.79 -1.60
C ALA A 200 -14.29 3.54 -2.39
N VAL A 201 -13.16 2.93 -2.03
CA VAL A 201 -12.66 1.69 -2.66
C VAL A 201 -13.62 0.53 -2.47
N GLN A 202 -14.14 0.34 -1.26
CA GLN A 202 -15.05 -0.77 -0.99
C GLN A 202 -16.40 -0.58 -1.68
N GLU A 203 -16.95 0.63 -1.61
CA GLU A 203 -18.18 0.96 -2.33
C GLU A 203 -18.03 0.78 -3.85
N ALA A 204 -16.84 1.06 -4.39
CA ALA A 204 -16.55 0.83 -5.79
C ALA A 204 -16.49 -0.66 -6.13
N LEU A 205 -15.84 -1.47 -5.31
CA LEU A 205 -15.83 -2.92 -5.47
C LEU A 205 -17.26 -3.48 -5.42
N VAL A 206 -18.04 -3.15 -4.37
CA VAL A 206 -19.45 -3.59 -4.24
C VAL A 206 -20.24 -3.27 -5.49
N ALA A 207 -20.17 -2.03 -5.99
CA ALA A 207 -20.93 -1.63 -7.16
C ALA A 207 -20.53 -2.36 -8.44
N VAL A 208 -19.24 -2.65 -8.65
CA VAL A 208 -18.83 -3.43 -9.82
C VAL A 208 -19.26 -4.89 -9.70
N TYR A 209 -19.09 -5.51 -8.53
CA TYR A 209 -19.53 -6.89 -8.29
C TYR A 209 -21.05 -7.06 -8.38
N ASP A 210 -21.83 -6.07 -7.89
CA ASP A 210 -23.29 -6.05 -8.04
C ASP A 210 -23.70 -5.89 -9.50
N ALA A 211 -23.05 -5.00 -10.27
CA ALA A 211 -23.31 -4.83 -11.69
C ALA A 211 -23.01 -6.11 -12.50
N ALA A 212 -22.10 -6.95 -11.99
CA ALA A 212 -21.77 -8.25 -12.54
C ALA A 212 -22.74 -9.38 -12.12
N GLY A 213 -23.72 -9.09 -11.27
CA GLY A 213 -24.72 -10.07 -10.83
C GLY A 213 -24.25 -11.00 -9.70
N VAL A 214 -23.16 -10.66 -8.99
CA VAL A 214 -22.73 -11.41 -7.81
C VAL A 214 -23.70 -11.17 -6.67
N SER A 215 -24.51 -12.18 -6.39
CA SER A 215 -25.52 -12.12 -5.34
C SER A 215 -24.86 -11.98 -3.97
N GLY A 216 -25.13 -10.89 -3.27
CA GLY A 216 -24.61 -10.65 -1.93
C GLY A 216 -23.18 -10.06 -1.90
N ALA A 217 -22.77 -9.32 -2.93
CA ALA A 217 -21.49 -8.60 -2.92
C ALA A 217 -21.36 -7.69 -1.67
N GLU A 218 -22.43 -7.02 -1.25
CA GLU A 218 -22.46 -6.27 0.02
C GLU A 218 -22.02 -7.09 1.24
N ALA A 219 -22.36 -8.38 1.30
CA ALA A 219 -21.96 -9.25 2.41
C ALA A 219 -20.50 -9.72 2.32
N LEU A 220 -19.90 -9.67 1.12
CA LEU A 220 -18.48 -9.94 0.90
C LEU A 220 -17.60 -8.77 1.37
N PHE A 221 -18.19 -7.55 1.42
CA PHE A 221 -17.54 -6.30 1.80
C PHE A 221 -18.30 -5.60 2.95
N ASP A 222 -18.77 -6.36 3.96
CA ASP A 222 -19.62 -5.87 5.07
C ASP A 222 -18.99 -4.64 5.76
N PRO A 223 -19.76 -3.58 6.10
CA PRO A 223 -19.31 -2.43 6.89
C PRO A 223 -18.57 -2.74 8.22
N LEU A 224 -18.74 -3.93 8.79
CA LEU A 224 -17.90 -4.37 9.92
C LEU A 224 -16.45 -4.61 9.53
N ASP A 225 -16.19 -5.05 8.29
CA ASP A 225 -14.87 -5.16 7.71
C ASP A 225 -14.26 -3.78 7.42
N ASP A 226 -15.05 -2.75 7.07
CA ASP A 226 -14.54 -1.37 6.92
C ASP A 226 -13.79 -0.91 8.17
N ARG A 227 -14.41 -1.08 9.34
CA ARG A 227 -13.81 -0.67 10.61
C ARG A 227 -12.55 -1.49 10.90
N LEU A 228 -12.54 -2.77 10.55
CA LEU A 228 -11.36 -3.63 10.75
C LEU A 228 -10.23 -3.27 9.78
N MET A 229 -10.53 -2.94 8.52
CA MET A 229 -9.56 -2.47 7.54
C MET A 229 -8.98 -1.12 7.96
N LEU A 230 -9.82 -0.18 8.39
CA LEU A 230 -9.40 1.12 8.91
C LEU A 230 -8.53 1.00 10.17
N LEU A 231 -8.96 0.21 11.15
CA LEU A 231 -8.18 -0.06 12.36
C LEU A 231 -6.85 -0.77 12.02
N GLY A 232 -6.87 -1.65 11.02
CA GLY A 232 -5.67 -2.30 10.49
C GLY A 232 -4.70 -1.31 9.83
N LEU A 233 -5.22 -0.37 9.04
CA LEU A 233 -4.45 0.69 8.39
C LEU A 233 -3.82 1.65 9.38
N GLU A 234 -4.62 2.17 10.32
CA GLU A 234 -4.13 3.03 11.41
C GLU A 234 -3.09 2.28 12.25
N GLY A 235 -3.33 1.01 12.57
CA GLY A 235 -2.39 0.15 13.28
C GLY A 235 -1.07 -0.05 12.53
N SER A 236 -1.11 -0.26 11.22
CA SER A 236 0.10 -0.39 10.38
C SER A 236 0.87 0.92 10.27
N ARG A 237 0.17 2.07 10.18
CA ARG A 237 0.80 3.40 10.18
C ARG A 237 1.42 3.75 11.52
N GLU A 238 0.77 3.38 12.62
CA GLU A 238 1.33 3.48 13.97
C GLU A 238 2.58 2.61 14.11
N PHE A 239 2.53 1.37 13.62
CA PHE A 239 3.68 0.47 13.61
C PHE A 239 4.87 1.08 12.86
N ALA A 240 4.63 1.64 11.67
CA ALA A 240 5.66 2.29 10.88
C ALA A 240 6.24 3.53 11.59
N TRP A 241 5.40 4.37 12.19
CA TRP A 241 5.85 5.52 12.99
C TRP A 241 6.74 5.08 14.16
N ARG A 242 6.31 4.07 14.93
CA ARG A 242 7.11 3.54 16.05
C ARG A 242 8.45 2.99 15.60
N ASN A 243 8.51 2.37 14.42
CA ASN A 243 9.76 1.90 13.85
C ASN A 243 10.67 3.05 13.43
N ALA A 244 10.13 4.12 12.84
CA ALA A 244 10.91 5.32 12.54
C ALA A 244 11.48 5.97 13.81
N VAL A 245 10.69 6.04 14.89
CA VAL A 245 11.15 6.46 16.22
C VAL A 245 12.30 5.58 16.74
N LEU A 246 12.19 4.26 16.60
CA LEU A 246 13.27 3.35 17.01
C LEU A 246 14.53 3.54 16.17
N LEU A 247 14.39 3.79 14.86
CA LEU A 247 15.52 4.08 13.97
C LEU A 247 16.20 5.41 14.31
N ALA A 248 15.44 6.41 14.76
CA ALA A 248 15.98 7.70 15.18
C ALA A 248 16.65 7.64 16.58
N ASP A 249 16.07 6.89 17.52
CA ASP A 249 16.47 6.93 18.93
C ASP A 249 17.53 5.89 19.34
N LEU A 250 17.69 4.80 18.56
CA LEU A 250 18.63 3.72 18.83
C LEU A 250 19.93 3.87 18.01
N PRO A 251 21.05 3.30 18.49
CA PRO A 251 22.27 3.19 17.67
C PRO A 251 21.97 2.46 16.36
N ALA A 252 22.48 2.97 15.24
CA ALA A 252 22.17 2.47 13.88
C ALA A 252 22.29 0.94 13.75
N TRP A 253 23.39 0.34 14.23
CA TRP A 253 23.61 -1.11 14.16
C TRP A 253 22.52 -1.95 14.87
N LEU A 254 21.91 -1.39 15.91
CA LEU A 254 20.85 -2.06 16.67
C LEU A 254 19.48 -1.74 16.08
N GLY A 255 19.21 -0.46 15.81
CA GLY A 255 17.96 0.03 15.25
C GLY A 255 17.67 -0.61 13.90
N GLU A 256 18.61 -0.54 12.95
CA GLU A 256 18.44 -1.08 11.60
C GLU A 256 18.19 -2.60 11.60
N ARG A 257 18.94 -3.35 12.41
CA ARG A 257 18.80 -4.80 12.48
C ARG A 257 17.46 -5.21 13.10
N TYR A 258 17.08 -4.58 14.22
CA TYR A 258 15.84 -4.91 14.92
C TYR A 258 14.59 -4.48 14.13
N VAL A 259 14.58 -3.24 13.64
CA VAL A 259 13.48 -2.71 12.84
C VAL A 259 13.40 -3.42 11.50
N GLY A 260 14.53 -3.72 10.86
CA GLY A 260 14.57 -4.49 9.62
C GLY A 260 13.97 -5.89 9.75
N TRP A 261 14.28 -6.60 10.85
CA TRP A 261 13.63 -7.87 11.15
C TRP A 261 12.12 -7.71 11.37
N ARG A 262 11.69 -6.80 12.26
CA ARG A 262 10.26 -6.57 12.57
C ARG A 262 9.44 -6.22 11.34
N THR A 263 9.93 -5.24 10.57
CA THR A 263 9.26 -4.71 9.39
C THR A 263 9.12 -5.79 8.32
N ARG A 264 10.19 -6.55 8.05
CA ARG A 264 10.16 -7.67 7.10
C ARG A 264 9.19 -8.75 7.56
N THR A 265 9.28 -9.21 8.81
CA THR A 265 8.41 -10.28 9.31
C THR A 265 6.93 -9.88 9.32
N ALA A 266 6.60 -8.67 9.78
CA ALA A 266 5.22 -8.20 9.82
C ALA A 266 4.62 -8.07 8.42
N SER A 267 5.29 -7.34 7.53
CA SER A 267 4.80 -7.10 6.16
C SER A 267 4.71 -8.40 5.34
N THR A 268 5.72 -9.27 5.40
CA THR A 268 5.70 -10.55 4.68
C THR A 268 4.58 -11.47 5.16
N GLY A 269 4.38 -11.58 6.47
CA GLY A 269 3.33 -12.45 6.97
C GLY A 269 1.92 -11.93 6.77
N ALA A 270 1.74 -10.62 6.85
CA ALA A 270 0.48 -9.99 6.47
C ALA A 270 0.17 -10.25 4.99
N ALA A 271 1.16 -10.13 4.10
CA ALA A 271 1.00 -10.49 2.68
C ALA A 271 0.57 -11.96 2.52
N ALA A 272 1.27 -12.90 3.15
CA ALA A 272 0.90 -14.31 3.12
C ALA A 272 -0.52 -14.59 3.65
N LEU A 273 -0.98 -13.84 4.66
CA LEU A 273 -2.35 -13.96 5.17
C LEU A 273 -3.41 -13.36 4.25
N VAL A 274 -3.10 -12.27 3.55
CA VAL A 274 -4.00 -11.64 2.56
C VAL A 274 -4.16 -12.55 1.35
N LEU A 275 -3.06 -13.15 0.90
CA LEU A 275 -3.02 -14.04 -0.26
C LEU A 275 -3.56 -15.45 0.03
N ALA A 276 -3.60 -15.86 1.31
CA ALA A 276 -4.16 -17.15 1.67
C ALA A 276 -5.65 -17.25 1.30
N PRO A 277 -6.10 -18.36 0.70
CA PRO A 277 -7.52 -18.56 0.39
C PRO A 277 -8.33 -18.64 1.68
N ARG A 278 -9.22 -17.66 1.90
CA ARG A 278 -10.10 -17.58 3.08
C ARG A 278 -11.55 -17.99 2.80
N ILE A 279 -11.93 -17.96 1.52
CA ILE A 279 -13.20 -18.45 1.01
C ILE A 279 -12.99 -19.82 0.37
N ASP A 280 -14.06 -20.61 0.26
CA ASP A 280 -13.99 -21.88 -0.43
C ASP A 280 -13.62 -21.68 -1.93
N SER A 281 -13.05 -22.71 -2.53
CA SER A 281 -12.54 -22.63 -3.91
C SER A 281 -13.63 -22.38 -4.95
N GLU A 282 -14.87 -22.79 -4.68
CA GLU A 282 -15.99 -22.62 -5.61
C GLU A 282 -16.43 -21.15 -5.63
N THR A 283 -16.66 -20.55 -4.47
CA THR A 283 -16.95 -19.10 -4.34
C THR A 283 -15.81 -18.26 -4.91
N ARG A 284 -14.55 -18.62 -4.64
CA ARG A 284 -13.38 -17.93 -5.22
C ARG A 284 -13.40 -17.98 -6.75
N SER A 285 -13.62 -19.16 -7.31
CA SER A 285 -13.60 -19.34 -8.76
C SER A 285 -14.75 -18.59 -9.43
N ALA A 286 -15.94 -18.60 -8.83
CA ALA A 286 -17.09 -17.83 -9.31
C ALA A 286 -16.85 -16.32 -9.27
N LEU A 287 -16.27 -15.81 -8.17
CA LEU A 287 -15.89 -14.40 -8.08
C LEU A 287 -14.83 -14.05 -9.13
N LYS A 288 -13.82 -14.90 -9.31
CA LYS A 288 -12.73 -14.66 -10.26
C LYS A 288 -13.21 -14.70 -11.72
N GLU A 289 -14.10 -15.64 -12.06
CA GLU A 289 -14.75 -15.70 -13.37
C GLU A 289 -15.52 -14.40 -13.65
N VAL A 290 -16.23 -13.89 -12.64
CA VAL A 290 -16.88 -12.59 -12.73
C VAL A 290 -15.89 -11.44 -12.87
N GLU A 291 -14.77 -11.45 -12.15
CA GLU A 291 -13.76 -10.41 -12.30
C GLU A 291 -13.15 -10.42 -13.71
N ASP A 292 -12.86 -11.60 -14.24
CA ASP A 292 -12.28 -11.75 -15.59
C ASP A 292 -13.26 -11.32 -16.69
N ASP A 293 -14.56 -11.52 -16.49
CA ASP A 293 -15.60 -11.16 -17.46
C ASP A 293 -16.08 -9.70 -17.34
N VAL A 294 -16.13 -9.13 -16.12
CA VAL A 294 -16.82 -7.86 -15.84
C VAL A 294 -15.91 -6.79 -15.21
N LEU A 295 -14.94 -7.17 -14.39
CA LEU A 295 -13.96 -6.22 -13.82
C LEU A 295 -12.84 -5.95 -14.82
N THR A 296 -13.15 -5.18 -15.86
CA THR A 296 -12.10 -4.38 -16.46
C THR A 296 -11.60 -3.42 -15.38
N LEU A 297 -10.30 -3.38 -15.12
CA LEU A 297 -9.69 -2.48 -14.12
C LEU A 297 -10.13 -1.00 -14.33
N THR A 298 -10.52 -0.65 -15.56
CA THR A 298 -11.20 0.59 -15.94
C THR A 298 -12.54 0.80 -15.22
N ALA A 299 -13.42 -0.19 -15.15
CA ALA A 299 -14.70 -0.09 -14.45
C ALA A 299 -14.51 0.16 -12.94
N PHE A 300 -13.54 -0.53 -12.33
CA PHE A 300 -13.17 -0.27 -10.93
C PHE A 300 -12.65 1.16 -10.74
N ARG A 301 -11.74 1.62 -11.61
CA ARG A 301 -11.19 2.99 -11.58
C ARG A 301 -12.28 4.05 -11.75
N ASP A 302 -13.20 3.86 -12.70
CA ASP A 302 -14.27 4.82 -12.98
C ASP A 302 -15.27 4.91 -11.83
N GLU A 303 -15.61 3.77 -11.22
CA GLU A 303 -16.50 3.74 -10.07
C GLU A 303 -15.83 4.32 -8.81
N LEU A 304 -14.54 4.07 -8.61
CA LEU A 304 -13.76 4.70 -7.55
C LEU A 304 -13.77 6.22 -7.72
N GLU A 305 -13.49 6.72 -8.93
CA GLU A 305 -13.46 8.16 -9.23
C GLU A 305 -14.80 8.84 -8.97
N ARG A 306 -15.92 8.16 -9.30
CA ARG A 306 -17.27 8.65 -9.03
C ARG A 306 -17.58 8.79 -7.54
N ARG A 307 -16.87 8.05 -6.68
CA ARG A 307 -17.09 7.97 -5.23
C ARG A 307 -16.04 8.68 -4.41
N LEU A 308 -15.02 9.26 -5.05
CA LEU A 308 -14.00 9.99 -4.31
C LEU A 308 -14.65 11.13 -3.52
N PRO A 309 -14.33 11.24 -2.22
CA PRO A 309 -14.79 12.37 -1.42
C PRO A 309 -14.22 13.68 -2.01
N PRO A 310 -14.92 14.81 -1.85
CA PRO A 310 -14.33 16.10 -2.18
C PRO A 310 -13.03 16.33 -1.39
N PRO A 311 -12.15 17.25 -1.86
CA PRO A 311 -10.93 17.63 -1.16
C PRO A 311 -11.18 17.94 0.31
N VAL A 312 -10.20 17.66 1.18
CA VAL A 312 -10.32 17.98 2.62
C VAL A 312 -10.63 19.48 2.75
N PRO A 313 -11.78 19.86 3.35
CA PRO A 313 -12.08 21.26 3.60
C PRO A 313 -11.02 21.90 4.50
N ASP A 314 -10.70 23.16 4.24
CA ASP A 314 -9.85 23.95 5.14
C ASP A 314 -10.52 24.09 6.51
N GLU A 315 -10.05 23.34 7.51
CA GLU A 315 -10.54 23.43 8.90
C GLU A 315 -10.20 24.79 9.54
N ARG A 316 -9.28 25.57 8.95
CA ARG A 316 -8.88 26.90 9.44
C ARG A 316 -9.63 28.06 8.80
N ALA A 317 -10.47 27.82 7.78
CA ALA A 317 -11.33 28.86 7.20
C ALA A 317 -12.49 29.28 8.13
N GLY A 318 -12.66 28.61 9.28
CA GLY A 318 -13.74 28.82 10.24
C GLY A 318 -13.35 29.36 11.61
N GLU A 319 -12.08 29.66 11.88
CA GLU A 319 -11.61 30.26 13.16
C GLU A 319 -11.19 31.73 13.02
#